data_AF-A0AAQ0KFZ7-F1
#
_entry.id   AF-A0AAQ0KFZ7-F1
#
_cell.length_a   1.000
_cell.length_b   1.000
_cell.length_c   1.000
_cell.angle_alpha   90.00
_cell.angle_beta   90.00
_cell.angle_gamma   90.00
#
_symmetry.space_group_name_H-M   'P 1'
#
loop_
_entity.id
_entity.type
_entity.pdbx_description
1 polymer ?
#
loop_
_entity_poly.entity_id
_entity_poly.type
_entity_poly.pdbx_seq_one_letter_code
_entity_poly.pdbx_strand_id
1 'polypeptide(L)'
;MSIDNEIDQETRSPFADAPDVVTVRNVSKRFTIRKDNSLKERVVTLGRAGRRHSEDFWALKDISLDIPAGTTIGLLGPNGSGKSTLLKTIGGILEPTTGSVERRGRLAALIELGAGFHPDLTGRENVYLNAAILGQTQEETEARFEDILQFSGIGDFIDTQVKFYSSGMYVRLAFAVAINTDPDVLLVDEVLAVGDEQFQKKCLDKIREFQEQGRTIILVSHSLGQVQELCDSAVVLHHGEVKFQGSARLAVKNFREILEGRRIAEAEASHPEEDANPAKVEHVELEIPGRAPGEEHHHGDDLVVRATFSHSDVLPEWRAGIKIENHLGHPAFGVDSRQLQTTHAPLRGSATVEWRLEDLRLGGGQYFVHVFLAKPNGEHIVIQREAARFVVQDEDTQSGIAWTRSTERQIGA
;
A
#
# COMPACT_ATOMS: atom_id res chain seq x y z
N MET A 1 9.71 25.97 -17.52
CA MET A 1 9.04 26.58 -16.36
C MET A 1 9.20 25.61 -15.23
N SER A 2 9.99 26.01 -14.24
CA SER A 2 10.28 25.26 -13.03
C SER A 2 8.97 25.02 -12.28
N ILE A 3 8.69 23.77 -11.94
CA ILE A 3 7.61 23.42 -11.02
C ILE A 3 8.17 23.75 -9.64
N ASP A 4 7.89 24.97 -9.19
CA ASP A 4 8.27 25.41 -7.85
C ASP A 4 7.52 24.58 -6.82
N ASN A 5 8.30 24.11 -5.85
CA ASN A 5 7.89 23.50 -4.59
C ASN A 5 6.95 24.46 -3.83
N GLU A 6 5.65 24.39 -4.06
CA GLU A 6 4.68 24.76 -3.03
C GLU A 6 4.60 23.59 -2.02
N ILE A 7 5.56 23.61 -1.10
CA ILE A 7 5.45 22.90 0.18
C ILE A 7 4.33 23.60 0.92
N ASP A 8 3.14 22.99 0.85
CA ASP A 8 1.96 23.40 1.58
C ASP A 8 2.30 23.50 3.08
N GLN A 9 2.17 24.70 3.64
CA GLN A 9 2.57 25.02 5.02
C GLN A 9 1.60 24.43 6.08
N GLU A 10 0.61 23.64 5.68
CA GLU A 10 -0.48 23.16 6.54
C GLU A 10 -0.23 21.81 7.25
N THR A 11 0.97 21.23 7.20
CA THR A 11 1.26 20.02 8.00
C THR A 11 2.64 20.08 8.65
N ARG A 12 2.81 20.92 9.68
CA ARG A 12 3.85 20.65 10.67
C ARG A 12 3.51 19.31 11.31
N SER A 13 4.33 18.30 11.03
CA SER A 13 4.31 17.03 11.76
C SER A 13 4.26 17.35 13.25
N PRO A 14 3.35 16.74 14.05
CA PRO A 14 3.28 16.96 15.50
C PRO A 14 4.58 16.60 16.24
N PHE A 15 5.56 16.06 15.52
CA PHE A 15 6.87 15.61 16.00
C PHE A 15 8.05 16.47 15.50
N ALA A 16 7.80 17.67 14.97
CA ALA A 16 8.84 18.54 14.43
C ALA A 16 9.97 18.88 15.42
N ASP A 17 9.71 18.80 16.73
CA ASP A 17 10.67 19.05 17.80
C ASP A 17 11.27 17.77 18.43
N ALA A 18 10.83 16.58 17.99
CA ALA A 18 11.35 15.31 18.51
C ALA A 18 12.70 14.96 17.87
N PRO A 19 13.65 14.37 18.62
CA PRO A 19 14.94 13.96 18.05
C PRO A 19 14.77 12.79 17.08
N ASP A 20 15.58 12.78 16.02
CA ASP A 20 15.64 11.63 15.11
C ASP A 20 16.24 10.41 15.79
N VAL A 21 15.53 9.28 15.71
CA VAL A 21 15.96 7.97 16.23
C VAL A 21 16.50 7.07 15.13
N VAL A 22 16.12 7.32 13.88
CA VAL A 22 16.72 6.69 12.69
C VAL A 22 17.01 7.77 11.67
N THR A 23 18.25 7.81 11.21
CA THR A 23 18.74 8.76 10.21
C THR A 23 19.41 7.96 9.09
N VAL A 24 18.91 8.10 7.88
CA VAL A 24 19.49 7.50 6.67
C VAL A 24 20.05 8.62 5.80
N ARG A 25 21.30 8.46 5.36
CA ARG A 25 22.01 9.46 4.56
C ARG A 25 22.62 8.82 3.32
N ASN A 26 22.12 9.24 2.15
CA ASN A 26 22.62 8.86 0.83
C ASN A 26 22.80 7.35 0.62
N VAL A 27 21.91 6.55 1.21
CA VAL A 27 22.02 5.10 1.21
C VAL A 27 21.68 4.54 -0.16
N SER A 28 22.65 3.84 -0.73
CA SER A 28 22.43 3.01 -1.91
C SER A 28 22.80 1.57 -1.60
N LYS A 29 22.05 0.62 -2.17
CA LYS A 29 22.31 -0.81 -2.02
C LYS A 29 22.32 -1.49 -3.37
N ARG A 30 23.49 -2.02 -3.72
CA ARG A 30 23.71 -2.83 -4.92
C ARG A 30 23.80 -4.30 -4.55
N PHE A 31 23.12 -5.13 -5.34
CA PHE A 31 23.29 -6.57 -5.37
C PHE A 31 23.92 -6.97 -6.70
N THR A 32 24.82 -7.94 -6.65
CA THR A 32 25.43 -8.51 -7.85
C THR A 32 24.82 -9.87 -8.09
N ILE A 33 24.02 -9.99 -9.14
CA ILE A 33 23.35 -11.24 -9.54
C ILE A 33 24.32 -11.99 -10.46
N ARG A 34 24.79 -13.15 -10.00
CA ARG A 34 25.61 -14.07 -10.81
C ARG A 34 24.71 -15.20 -11.31
N LYS A 35 24.62 -15.38 -12.64
CA LYS A 35 23.81 -16.44 -13.27
C LYS A 35 24.56 -17.78 -13.40
N ASP A 36 25.44 -18.11 -12.45
CA ASP A 36 26.22 -19.36 -12.51
C ASP A 36 25.60 -20.41 -11.57
N ASN A 37 24.91 -21.40 -12.12
CA ASN A 37 24.12 -22.38 -11.35
C ASN A 37 24.90 -23.66 -10.98
N SER A 38 26.22 -23.76 -11.21
CA SER A 38 26.95 -24.99 -10.88
C SER A 38 28.43 -24.82 -10.54
N LEU A 39 28.86 -25.54 -9.50
CA LEU A 39 30.29 -25.72 -9.15
C LEU A 39 31.10 -26.29 -10.33
N LYS A 40 30.49 -27.05 -11.24
CA LYS A 40 31.15 -27.56 -12.46
C LYS A 40 31.49 -26.45 -13.44
N GLU A 41 30.63 -25.45 -13.57
CA GLU A 41 30.82 -24.32 -14.49
C GLU A 41 31.97 -23.42 -14.04
N ARG A 42 32.09 -23.21 -12.71
CA ARG A 42 33.19 -22.46 -12.06
C ARG A 42 34.58 -23.08 -12.27
N VAL A 43 34.67 -24.40 -12.40
CA VAL A 43 35.94 -25.11 -12.66
C VAL A 43 36.33 -25.00 -14.14
N VAL A 44 35.36 -25.05 -15.06
CA VAL A 44 35.60 -24.97 -16.51
C VAL A 44 35.98 -23.54 -16.95
N THR A 45 35.53 -22.51 -16.26
CA THR A 45 35.81 -21.09 -16.61
C THR A 45 37.12 -20.51 -16.08
N LEU A 46 37.94 -21.30 -15.37
CA LEU A 46 39.24 -20.89 -14.80
C LEU A 46 40.27 -20.37 -15.84
N GLY A 47 39.99 -20.48 -17.14
CA GLY A 47 40.89 -20.08 -18.21
C GLY A 47 40.65 -18.69 -18.82
N ARG A 48 39.46 -18.37 -19.36
CA ARG A 48 39.34 -17.24 -20.31
C ARG A 48 38.00 -16.48 -20.42
N ALA A 49 36.97 -16.72 -19.59
CA ALA A 49 35.68 -16.02 -19.80
C ALA A 49 34.74 -15.83 -18.58
N GLY A 50 35.19 -16.01 -17.34
CA GLY A 50 34.33 -15.96 -16.13
C GLY A 50 33.77 -14.59 -15.71
N ARG A 51 33.74 -13.59 -16.59
CA ARG A 51 33.22 -12.23 -16.32
C ARG A 51 31.88 -11.91 -17.00
N ARG A 52 31.31 -12.83 -17.79
CA ARG A 52 30.27 -12.46 -18.77
C ARG A 52 28.81 -12.53 -18.28
N HIS A 53 28.53 -12.94 -17.05
CA HIS A 53 27.15 -13.02 -16.54
C HIS A 53 27.00 -12.56 -15.09
N SER A 54 27.46 -11.34 -14.82
CA SER A 54 27.22 -10.64 -13.57
C SER A 54 26.41 -9.39 -13.88
N GLU A 55 25.14 -9.36 -13.48
CA GLU A 55 24.27 -8.19 -13.61
C GLU A 55 24.18 -7.49 -12.25
N ASP A 56 24.52 -6.20 -12.22
CA ASP A 56 24.37 -5.38 -11.03
C ASP A 56 22.94 -4.83 -10.95
N PHE A 57 22.28 -5.06 -9.81
CA PHE A 57 20.94 -4.58 -9.50
C PHE A 57 21.01 -3.61 -8.32
N TRP A 58 20.55 -2.38 -8.54
CA TRP A 58 20.45 -1.36 -7.49
C TRP A 58 19.06 -1.40 -6.87
N ALA A 59 18.99 -1.97 -5.67
CA ALA A 59 17.74 -2.08 -4.90
C ALA A 59 17.38 -0.78 -4.18
N LEU A 60 18.38 0.01 -3.79
CA LEU A 60 18.23 1.35 -3.21
C LEU A 60 19.22 2.29 -3.89
N LYS A 61 18.82 3.53 -4.10
CA LYS A 61 19.57 4.58 -4.78
C LYS A 61 19.38 5.89 -4.04
N ASP A 62 20.47 6.38 -3.45
CA ASP A 62 20.58 7.69 -2.81
C ASP A 62 19.43 8.04 -1.84
N ILE A 63 19.05 7.08 -1.01
CA ILE A 63 17.97 7.25 -0.04
C ILE A 63 18.46 8.11 1.12
N SER A 64 17.74 9.19 1.40
CA SER A 64 17.91 9.99 2.62
C SER A 64 16.55 10.18 3.29
N LEU A 65 16.45 9.85 4.56
CA LEU A 65 15.22 9.97 5.36
C LEU A 65 15.56 10.12 6.84
N ASP A 66 14.69 10.83 7.55
CA ASP A 66 14.75 11.02 9.01
C ASP A 66 13.45 10.56 9.65
N ILE A 67 13.57 9.85 10.77
CA ILE A 67 12.43 9.31 11.52
C ILE A 67 12.53 9.83 12.96
N PRO A 68 11.64 10.76 13.35
CA PRO A 68 11.59 11.29 14.71
C PRO A 68 11.13 10.25 15.72
N ALA A 69 11.55 10.41 16.98
CA ALA A 69 11.08 9.61 18.10
C ALA A 69 9.54 9.66 18.23
N GLY A 70 8.93 8.54 18.61
CA GLY A 70 7.47 8.44 18.86
C GLY A 70 6.59 8.50 17.62
N THR A 71 7.19 8.42 16.42
CA THR A 71 6.43 8.43 15.16
C THR A 71 6.17 7.02 14.64
N THR A 72 5.00 6.83 14.06
CA THR A 72 4.70 5.66 13.23
C THR A 72 4.79 6.04 11.76
N ILE A 73 5.72 5.42 11.04
CA ILE A 73 5.96 5.71 9.62
C ILE A 73 5.67 4.48 8.76
N GLY A 74 4.87 4.68 7.71
CA GLY A 74 4.59 3.68 6.70
C GLY A 74 5.64 3.68 5.58
N LEU A 75 6.06 2.50 5.13
CA LEU A 75 6.83 2.34 3.90
C LEU A 75 5.90 1.77 2.82
N LEU A 76 5.57 2.61 1.83
CA LEU A 76 4.72 2.30 0.69
C LEU A 76 5.55 2.13 -0.58
N GLY A 77 5.02 1.40 -1.56
CA GLY A 77 5.67 1.23 -2.86
C GLY A 77 5.33 -0.11 -3.51
N PRO A 78 5.47 -0.24 -4.85
CA PRO A 78 5.17 -1.48 -5.55
C PRO A 78 6.12 -2.62 -5.15
N ASN A 79 5.83 -3.84 -5.59
CA ASN A 79 6.76 -4.95 -5.44
C ASN A 79 8.07 -4.63 -6.16
N GLY A 80 9.20 -4.95 -5.51
CA GLY A 80 10.53 -4.61 -6.02
C GLY A 80 10.94 -3.14 -5.89
N SER A 81 10.17 -2.30 -5.18
CA SER A 81 10.54 -0.89 -4.99
C SER A 81 11.69 -0.64 -4.02
N GLY A 82 12.10 -1.65 -3.25
CA GLY A 82 13.19 -1.56 -2.27
C GLY A 82 12.76 -1.53 -0.81
N LYS A 83 11.46 -1.60 -0.47
CA LYS A 83 10.93 -1.55 0.92
C LYS A 83 11.67 -2.49 1.88
N SER A 84 11.64 -3.80 1.62
CA SER A 84 12.30 -4.78 2.49
C SER A 84 13.83 -4.60 2.51
N THR A 85 14.44 -4.13 1.42
CA THR A 85 15.88 -3.80 1.41
C THR A 85 16.17 -2.61 2.32
N LEU A 86 15.37 -1.55 2.24
CA LEU A 86 15.50 -0.38 3.12
C LEU A 86 15.29 -0.79 4.58
N LEU A 87 14.22 -1.55 4.85
CA LEU A 87 13.90 -2.02 6.20
C LEU A 87 15.03 -2.90 6.76
N LYS A 88 15.61 -3.82 5.98
CA LYS A 88 16.78 -4.63 6.37
C LYS A 88 18.04 -3.79 6.57
N THR A 89 18.20 -2.72 5.78
CA THR A 89 19.31 -1.77 5.93
C THR A 89 19.15 -0.91 7.18
N ILE A 90 17.92 -0.56 7.56
CA ILE A 90 17.58 0.07 8.83
C ILE A 90 17.68 -0.91 10.00
N GLY A 91 17.39 -2.20 9.79
CA GLY A 91 17.57 -3.24 10.82
C GLY A 91 19.05 -3.61 11.05
N GLY A 92 19.94 -3.26 10.12
CA GLY A 92 21.36 -3.67 10.17
C GLY A 92 21.61 -5.10 9.73
N ILE A 93 20.60 -5.75 9.16
CA ILE A 93 20.72 -7.08 8.54
C ILE A 93 21.54 -6.96 7.24
N LEU A 94 21.38 -5.84 6.52
CA LEU A 94 22.14 -5.53 5.33
C LEU A 94 22.94 -4.24 5.52
N GLU A 95 24.24 -4.30 5.26
CA GLU A 95 25.06 -3.09 5.17
C GLU A 95 24.77 -2.35 3.86
N PRO A 96 24.67 -1.01 3.86
CA PRO A 96 24.55 -0.23 2.64
C PRO A 96 25.82 -0.38 1.78
N THR A 97 25.69 -0.24 0.46
CA THR A 97 26.86 -0.18 -0.45
C THR A 97 27.55 1.17 -0.37
N THR A 98 26.78 2.24 -0.23
CA THR A 98 27.24 3.61 0.01
C THR A 98 26.27 4.30 0.96
N GLY A 99 26.72 5.37 1.61
CA GLY A 99 25.91 6.09 2.61
C GLY A 99 25.97 5.44 3.99
N SER A 100 25.14 5.95 4.91
CA SER A 100 25.12 5.49 6.30
C SER A 100 23.69 5.42 6.86
N VAL A 101 23.53 4.56 7.86
CA VAL A 101 22.33 4.49 8.70
C VAL A 101 22.77 4.63 10.15
N GLU A 102 22.24 5.64 10.84
CA GLU A 102 22.41 5.87 12.26
C GLU A 102 21.11 5.59 13.00
N ARG A 103 21.22 5.01 14.21
CA ARG A 103 20.09 4.57 15.02
C ARG A 103 20.34 4.85 16.49
N ARG A 104 19.29 5.18 17.23
CA ARG A 104 19.34 5.42 18.67
C ARG A 104 18.33 4.52 19.38
N GLY A 105 18.76 3.90 20.48
CA GLY A 105 17.94 2.99 21.27
C GLY A 105 18.00 1.53 20.79
N ARG A 106 17.21 0.69 21.47
CA ARG A 106 17.04 -0.73 21.15
C ARG A 106 16.07 -0.90 20.00
N LEU A 107 16.48 -1.68 19.00
CA LEU A 107 15.69 -1.97 17.80
C LEU A 107 15.23 -3.42 17.82
N ALA A 108 13.93 -3.64 17.64
CA ALA A 108 13.37 -4.96 17.37
C ALA A 108 12.88 -5.03 15.92
N ALA A 109 13.31 -6.04 15.17
CA ALA A 109 12.98 -6.21 13.77
C ALA A 109 12.14 -7.47 13.53
N LEU A 110 10.86 -7.30 13.19
CA LEU A 110 9.91 -8.37 12.86
C LEU A 110 9.97 -8.78 11.37
N ILE A 111 11.15 -8.67 10.76
CA ILE A 111 11.39 -8.86 9.30
C ILE A 111 11.69 -10.32 8.97
N GLU A 112 12.32 -11.03 9.90
CA GLU A 112 12.68 -12.43 9.77
C GLU A 112 12.28 -13.13 11.06
N LEU A 113 10.97 -13.19 11.31
CA LEU A 113 10.42 -13.76 12.53
C LEU A 113 10.89 -15.21 12.70
N GLY A 114 11.53 -15.47 13.84
CA GLY A 114 12.13 -16.76 14.18
C GLY A 114 13.54 -16.95 13.67
N ALA A 115 14.14 -15.95 12.99
CA ALA A 115 15.58 -15.95 12.75
C ALA A 115 16.32 -16.08 14.09
N GLY A 116 17.18 -17.10 14.18
CA GLY A 116 17.86 -17.46 15.42
C GLY A 116 17.18 -18.56 16.23
N PHE A 117 15.99 -19.03 15.86
CA PHE A 117 15.44 -20.26 16.43
C PHE A 117 16.23 -21.47 15.95
N HIS A 118 16.52 -22.38 16.88
CA HIS A 118 17.15 -23.66 16.62
C HIS A 118 16.09 -24.78 16.61
N PRO A 119 15.98 -25.57 15.53
CA PRO A 119 14.90 -26.53 15.34
C PRO A 119 14.90 -27.67 16.38
N ASP A 120 16.08 -28.05 16.88
CA ASP A 120 16.23 -29.10 17.89
C ASP A 120 16.07 -28.63 19.34
N LEU A 121 15.97 -27.31 19.56
CA LEU A 121 15.70 -26.76 20.89
C LEU A 121 14.19 -26.66 21.12
N THR A 122 13.78 -26.72 22.39
CA THR A 122 12.40 -26.49 22.83
C THR A 122 11.97 -25.04 22.58
N GLY A 123 10.67 -24.77 22.57
CA GLY A 123 10.16 -23.40 22.51
C GLY A 123 10.74 -22.53 23.63
N ARG A 124 10.80 -23.06 24.86
CA ARG A 124 11.41 -22.39 26.01
C ARG A 124 12.85 -21.98 25.74
N GLU A 125 13.71 -22.93 25.34
CA GLU A 125 15.11 -22.63 25.03
C GLU A 125 15.26 -21.62 23.89
N ASN A 126 14.37 -21.69 22.90
CA ASN A 126 14.32 -20.72 21.80
C ASN A 126 13.90 -19.31 22.25
N VAL A 127 13.05 -19.18 23.27
CA VAL A 127 12.73 -17.88 23.88
C VAL A 127 14.00 -17.23 24.43
N TYR A 128 14.78 -17.93 25.25
CA TYR A 128 16.02 -17.38 25.82
C TYR A 128 17.07 -17.10 24.74
N LEU A 129 17.24 -18.02 23.78
CA LEU A 129 18.19 -17.82 22.68
C LEU A 129 17.85 -16.57 21.86
N ASN A 130 16.59 -16.42 21.46
CA ASN A 130 16.17 -15.29 20.63
C ASN A 130 16.15 -13.97 21.41
N ALA A 131 15.72 -13.98 22.67
CA ALA A 131 15.79 -12.80 23.52
C ALA A 131 17.25 -12.32 23.71
N ALA A 132 18.20 -13.23 23.89
CA ALA A 132 19.62 -12.90 23.96
C ALA A 132 20.16 -12.30 22.65
N ILE A 133 19.74 -12.83 21.49
CA ILE A 133 20.09 -12.25 20.17
C ILE A 133 19.53 -10.82 20.04
N LEU A 134 18.36 -10.56 20.60
CA LEU A 134 17.73 -9.24 20.65
C LEU A 134 18.28 -8.34 21.80
N GLY A 135 19.32 -8.78 22.49
CA GLY A 135 20.04 -7.98 23.49
C GLY A 135 19.39 -7.95 24.88
N GLN A 136 18.49 -8.89 25.19
CA GLN A 136 17.99 -9.09 26.55
C GLN A 136 18.97 -9.89 27.40
N THR A 137 19.06 -9.53 28.66
CA THR A 137 19.69 -10.37 29.70
C THR A 137 18.80 -11.56 30.05
N GLN A 138 19.39 -12.57 30.70
CA GLN A 138 18.62 -13.73 31.15
C GLN A 138 17.58 -13.32 32.20
N GLU A 139 17.92 -12.39 33.09
CA GLU A 139 17.03 -11.87 34.13
C GLU A 139 15.85 -11.09 33.53
N GLU A 140 16.09 -10.23 32.55
CA GLU A 140 15.01 -9.53 31.83
C GLU A 140 14.10 -10.51 31.09
N THR A 141 14.68 -11.57 30.50
CA THR A 141 13.91 -12.60 29.80
C THR A 141 13.04 -13.40 30.75
N GLU A 142 13.57 -13.81 31.90
CA GLU A 142 12.82 -14.54 32.94
C GLU A 142 11.63 -13.71 33.44
N ALA A 143 11.84 -12.42 33.70
CA ALA A 143 10.81 -11.51 34.17
C ALA A 143 9.63 -11.35 33.19
N ARG A 144 9.86 -11.62 31.89
CA ARG A 144 8.88 -11.46 30.82
C ARG A 144 8.42 -12.79 30.22
N PHE A 145 8.94 -13.91 30.69
CA PHE A 145 8.69 -15.23 30.11
C PHE A 145 7.20 -15.58 30.12
N GLU A 146 6.50 -15.25 31.21
CA GLU A 146 5.06 -15.50 31.33
C GLU A 146 4.24 -14.67 30.34
N ASP A 147 4.60 -13.40 30.14
CA ASP A 147 3.95 -12.53 29.15
C ASP A 147 4.15 -13.05 27.72
N ILE A 148 5.36 -13.54 27.41
CA ILE A 148 5.68 -14.20 26.13
C ILE A 148 4.82 -15.44 25.95
N LEU A 149 4.68 -16.26 26.99
CA LEU A 149 3.91 -17.50 26.97
C LEU A 149 2.40 -17.22 26.76
N GLN A 150 1.84 -16.26 27.49
CA GLN A 150 0.44 -15.87 27.38
C GLN A 150 0.12 -15.20 26.04
N PHE A 151 1.01 -14.32 25.55
CA PHE A 151 0.83 -13.66 24.27
C PHE A 151 0.87 -14.67 23.12
N SER A 152 1.89 -15.53 23.09
CA SER A 152 2.06 -16.57 22.07
C SER A 152 0.92 -17.58 22.10
N GLY A 153 0.36 -17.89 23.27
CA GLY A 153 -0.75 -18.83 23.46
C GLY A 153 -0.41 -20.27 23.06
N ILE A 154 0.87 -20.66 23.20
CA ILE A 154 1.37 -22.00 22.90
C ILE A 154 1.80 -22.76 24.17
N GLY A 155 1.27 -22.38 25.35
CA GLY A 155 1.67 -22.87 26.67
C GLY A 155 1.92 -24.37 26.74
N ASP A 156 0.97 -25.18 26.29
CA ASP A 156 1.05 -26.65 26.34
C ASP A 156 2.19 -27.26 25.49
N PHE A 157 2.73 -26.48 24.55
CA PHE A 157 3.76 -26.91 23.60
C PHE A 157 5.13 -26.26 23.85
N ILE A 158 5.27 -25.41 24.87
CA ILE A 158 6.48 -24.61 25.09
C ILE A 158 7.74 -25.48 25.30
N ASP A 159 7.58 -26.65 25.92
CA ASP A 159 8.67 -27.59 26.18
C ASP A 159 8.83 -28.65 25.05
N THR A 160 8.14 -28.46 23.91
CA THR A 160 8.31 -29.28 22.70
C THR A 160 9.33 -28.63 21.76
N GLN A 161 10.13 -29.45 21.06
CA GLN A 161 11.11 -28.97 20.08
C GLN A 161 10.43 -28.22 18.92
N VAL A 162 11.00 -27.08 18.53
CA VAL A 162 10.38 -26.14 17.57
C VAL A 162 10.18 -26.76 16.19
N LYS A 163 10.98 -27.75 15.78
CA LYS A 163 10.75 -28.49 14.52
C LYS A 163 9.41 -29.22 14.44
N PHE A 164 8.73 -29.44 15.57
CA PHE A 164 7.39 -30.03 15.61
C PHE A 164 6.27 -28.99 15.68
N TYR A 165 6.60 -27.70 15.68
CA TYR A 165 5.61 -26.64 15.70
C TYR A 165 4.93 -26.54 14.34
N SER A 166 3.64 -26.19 14.36
CA SER A 166 3.01 -25.65 13.15
C SER A 166 3.66 -24.31 12.79
N SER A 167 3.54 -23.89 11.53
CA SER A 167 4.00 -22.56 11.09
C SER A 167 3.37 -21.43 11.91
N GLY A 168 2.10 -21.58 12.32
CA GLY A 168 1.41 -20.62 13.19
C GLY A 168 2.04 -20.53 14.59
N MET A 169 2.30 -21.67 15.24
CA MET A 169 2.95 -21.68 16.56
C MET A 169 4.34 -21.05 16.52
N TYR A 170 5.12 -21.36 15.47
CA TYR A 170 6.45 -20.81 15.25
C TYR A 170 6.41 -19.27 15.18
N VAL A 171 5.56 -18.72 14.31
CA VAL A 171 5.44 -17.27 14.12
C VAL A 171 4.89 -16.59 15.37
N ARG A 172 3.90 -17.20 16.04
CA ARG A 172 3.32 -16.67 17.28
C ARG A 172 4.35 -16.54 18.39
N LEU A 173 5.21 -17.56 18.59
CA LEU A 173 6.27 -17.50 19.58
C LEU A 173 7.32 -16.45 19.20
N ALA A 174 7.78 -16.45 17.95
CA ALA A 174 8.77 -15.49 17.48
C ALA A 174 8.30 -14.04 17.68
N PHE A 175 7.03 -13.77 17.36
CA PHE A 175 6.45 -12.44 17.54
C PHE A 175 6.35 -12.08 19.03
N ALA A 176 5.87 -13.02 19.86
CA ALA A 176 5.76 -12.81 21.29
C ALA A 176 7.11 -12.49 21.95
N VAL A 177 8.19 -13.16 21.56
CA VAL A 177 9.53 -12.84 22.07
C VAL A 177 9.92 -11.43 21.67
N ALA A 178 9.81 -11.09 20.38
CA ALA A 178 10.29 -9.81 19.86
C ALA A 178 9.55 -8.60 20.48
N ILE A 179 8.21 -8.66 20.60
CA ILE A 179 7.45 -7.55 21.21
C ILE A 179 7.67 -7.42 22.72
N ASN A 180 8.06 -8.48 23.42
CA ASN A 180 8.33 -8.39 24.84
C ASN A 180 9.77 -7.92 25.15
N THR A 181 10.58 -7.56 24.15
CA THR A 181 11.93 -7.01 24.40
C THR A 181 11.95 -5.52 24.76
N ASP A 182 10.78 -4.87 24.87
CA ASP A 182 10.65 -3.43 25.17
C ASP A 182 11.51 -2.53 24.25
N PRO A 183 11.29 -2.59 22.91
CA PRO A 183 12.10 -1.84 21.95
C PRO A 183 11.76 -0.35 21.93
N ASP A 184 12.77 0.47 21.61
CA ASP A 184 12.59 1.90 21.31
C ASP A 184 12.11 2.10 19.87
N VAL A 185 12.61 1.25 18.96
CA VAL A 185 12.23 1.24 17.53
C VAL A 185 11.75 -0.15 17.13
N LEU A 186 10.53 -0.25 16.60
CA LEU A 186 9.95 -1.49 16.09
C LEU A 186 9.90 -1.45 14.55
N LEU A 187 10.54 -2.42 13.90
CA LEU A 187 10.40 -2.63 12.45
C LEU A 187 9.40 -3.76 12.21
N VAL A 188 8.38 -3.50 11.38
CA VAL A 188 7.31 -4.45 11.09
C VAL A 188 7.22 -4.68 9.59
N ASP A 189 7.44 -5.91 9.11
CA ASP A 189 7.45 -6.23 7.68
C ASP A 189 6.30 -7.15 7.28
N GLU A 190 5.11 -6.65 6.95
CA GLU A 190 3.98 -7.44 6.41
C GLU A 190 3.52 -8.67 7.24
N VAL A 191 4.20 -9.01 8.35
CA VAL A 191 3.94 -10.22 9.15
C VAL A 191 2.73 -10.05 10.06
N LEU A 192 2.16 -8.85 10.15
CA LEU A 192 0.89 -8.62 10.83
C LEU A 192 -0.27 -9.42 10.21
N ALA A 193 -0.12 -9.90 8.98
CA ALA A 193 -1.11 -10.76 8.32
C ALA A 193 -0.91 -12.26 8.59
N VAL A 194 0.10 -12.67 9.38
CA VAL A 194 0.38 -14.09 9.66
C VAL A 194 -0.19 -14.49 11.02
N GLY A 195 -0.96 -15.59 11.02
CA GLY A 195 -1.67 -16.09 12.20
C GLY A 195 -3.19 -16.11 12.00
N ASP A 196 -3.90 -16.57 13.03
CA ASP A 196 -5.35 -16.49 13.09
C ASP A 196 -5.82 -15.05 13.39
N GLU A 197 -7.08 -14.74 13.09
CA GLU A 197 -7.69 -13.41 13.29
C GLU A 197 -7.55 -12.90 14.73
N GLN A 198 -7.64 -13.80 15.71
CA GLN A 198 -7.50 -13.45 17.12
C GLN A 198 -6.06 -12.99 17.44
N PHE A 199 -5.04 -13.67 16.90
CA PHE A 199 -3.64 -13.29 17.06
C PHE A 199 -3.31 -11.99 16.31
N GLN A 200 -3.83 -11.81 15.10
CA GLN A 200 -3.67 -10.55 14.35
C GLN A 200 -4.22 -9.36 15.14
N LYS A 201 -5.40 -9.52 15.77
CA LYS A 201 -5.97 -8.49 16.65
C LYS A 201 -5.04 -8.18 17.83
N LYS A 202 -4.49 -9.21 18.50
CA LYS A 202 -3.51 -9.02 19.58
C LYS A 202 -2.27 -8.24 19.12
N CYS A 203 -1.77 -8.51 17.91
CA CYS A 203 -0.63 -7.80 17.34
C CYS A 203 -0.95 -6.31 17.08
N LEU A 204 -2.13 -6.02 16.53
CA LEU A 204 -2.58 -4.65 16.30
C LEU A 204 -2.79 -3.88 17.62
N ASP A 205 -3.39 -4.52 18.62
CA ASP A 205 -3.58 -3.92 19.94
C ASP A 205 -2.22 -3.61 20.59
N LYS A 206 -1.22 -4.50 20.44
CA LYS A 206 0.14 -4.25 20.94
C LYS A 206 0.84 -3.10 20.21
N ILE A 207 0.64 -2.99 18.89
CA ILE A 207 1.17 -1.85 18.13
C ILE A 207 0.58 -0.54 18.66
N ARG A 208 -0.73 -0.47 18.88
CA ARG A 208 -1.39 0.71 19.45
C ARG A 208 -0.86 1.05 20.84
N GLU A 209 -0.68 0.05 21.69
CA GLU A 209 -0.05 0.24 23.01
C GLU A 209 1.35 0.87 22.90
N PHE A 210 2.17 0.41 21.94
CA PHE A 210 3.48 1.02 21.69
C PHE A 210 3.42 2.45 21.16
N GLN A 211 2.43 2.77 20.33
CA GLN A 211 2.18 4.13 19.88
C GLN A 211 1.82 5.04 21.05
N GLU A 212 0.92 4.59 21.94
CA GLU A 212 0.53 5.32 23.15
C GLU A 212 1.71 5.53 24.11
N GLN A 213 2.65 4.58 24.16
CA GLN A 213 3.90 4.69 24.93
C GLN A 213 4.96 5.58 24.26
N GLY A 214 4.70 6.12 23.07
CA GLY A 214 5.65 6.97 22.34
C GLY A 214 6.83 6.19 21.74
N ARG A 215 6.66 4.90 21.45
CA ARG A 215 7.66 4.11 20.71
C ARG A 215 7.63 4.46 19.22
N THR A 216 8.77 4.36 18.55
CA THR A 216 8.85 4.58 17.10
C THR A 216 8.57 3.29 16.35
N ILE A 217 7.73 3.33 15.32
CA ILE A 217 7.34 2.16 14.54
C ILE A 217 7.55 2.43 13.05
N ILE A 218 8.25 1.53 12.37
CA ILE A 218 8.41 1.53 10.91
C ILE A 218 7.63 0.34 10.36
N LEU A 219 6.54 0.62 9.65
CA LEU A 219 5.62 -0.38 9.14
C LEU A 219 5.73 -0.50 7.62
N VAL A 220 6.04 -1.69 7.13
CA VAL A 220 5.80 -2.06 5.72
C VAL A 220 4.44 -2.75 5.65
N SER A 221 3.54 -2.18 4.87
CA SER A 221 2.24 -2.79 4.58
C SER A 221 1.82 -2.53 3.14
N HIS A 222 1.22 -3.54 2.53
CA HIS A 222 0.52 -3.41 1.25
C HIS A 222 -0.92 -2.90 1.41
N SER A 223 -1.44 -2.84 2.64
CA SER A 223 -2.77 -2.32 2.92
C SER A 223 -2.72 -0.82 3.12
N LEU A 224 -3.23 -0.07 2.13
CA LEU A 224 -3.35 1.39 2.23
C LEU A 224 -4.27 1.82 3.36
N GLY A 225 -5.29 1.02 3.69
CA GLY A 225 -6.16 1.26 4.84
C GLY A 225 -5.39 1.20 6.16
N GLN A 226 -4.55 0.18 6.36
CA GLN A 226 -3.73 0.07 7.58
C GLN A 226 -2.71 1.20 7.71
N VAL A 227 -2.07 1.60 6.61
CA VAL A 227 -1.12 2.73 6.65
C VAL A 227 -1.85 4.03 6.99
N GLN A 228 -3.05 4.24 6.44
CA GLN A 228 -3.85 5.43 6.74
C GLN A 228 -4.39 5.43 8.18
N GLU A 229 -4.68 4.27 8.75
CA GLU A 229 -5.18 4.14 10.13
C GLU A 229 -4.07 4.22 11.19
N LEU A 230 -2.93 3.58 10.94
CA LEU A 230 -1.89 3.38 11.96
C LEU A 230 -0.72 4.38 11.85
N CYS A 231 -0.46 4.97 10.69
CA CYS A 231 0.76 5.77 10.50
C CYS A 231 0.48 7.27 10.55
N ASP A 232 1.37 8.02 11.20
CA ASP A 232 1.37 9.48 11.20
C ASP A 232 1.84 10.02 9.83
N SER A 233 2.87 9.36 9.29
CA SER A 233 3.51 9.72 8.03
C SER A 233 3.82 8.48 7.21
N ALA A 234 4.10 8.64 5.92
CA ALA A 234 4.60 7.54 5.12
C ALA A 234 5.59 8.01 4.04
N VAL A 235 6.45 7.08 3.62
CA VAL A 235 7.43 7.23 2.55
C VAL A 235 7.00 6.34 1.39
N VAL A 236 6.92 6.91 0.19
CA VAL A 236 6.62 6.17 -1.04
C VAL A 236 7.92 5.89 -1.78
N LEU A 237 8.25 4.61 -1.92
CA LEU A 237 9.39 4.10 -2.67
C LEU A 237 8.99 3.63 -4.06
N HIS A 238 9.80 4.00 -5.06
CA HIS A 238 9.66 3.51 -6.43
C HIS A 238 11.04 3.28 -7.05
N HIS A 239 11.29 2.07 -7.55
CA HIS A 239 12.57 1.66 -8.16
C HIS A 239 13.83 2.03 -7.34
N GLY A 240 13.74 1.87 -6.02
CA GLY A 240 14.84 2.11 -5.10
C GLY A 240 15.06 3.59 -4.74
N GLU A 241 14.13 4.48 -5.07
CA GLU A 241 14.20 5.91 -4.76
C GLU A 241 12.98 6.37 -3.96
N VAL A 242 13.16 7.37 -3.09
CA VAL A 242 12.04 8.05 -2.44
C VAL A 242 11.35 8.96 -3.45
N LYS A 243 10.05 8.76 -3.66
CA LYS A 243 9.22 9.60 -4.52
C LYS A 243 8.36 10.58 -3.75
N PHE A 244 8.02 10.24 -2.50
CA PHE A 244 7.25 11.11 -1.63
C PHE A 244 7.54 10.77 -0.16
N GLN A 245 7.51 11.80 0.69
CA GLN A 245 7.52 11.69 2.14
C GLN A 245 6.60 12.77 2.70
N GLY A 246 5.68 12.39 3.58
CA GLY A 246 4.72 13.32 4.18
C GLY A 246 3.67 12.60 5.00
N SER A 247 2.54 13.25 5.26
CA SER A 247 1.44 12.62 6.01
C SER A 247 0.97 11.32 5.34
N ALA A 248 0.54 10.34 6.14
CA ALA A 248 0.10 9.05 5.61
C ALA A 248 -1.02 9.20 4.57
N ARG A 249 -1.95 10.16 4.77
CA ARG A 249 -3.01 10.52 3.83
C ARG A 249 -2.45 10.94 2.46
N LEU A 250 -1.51 11.88 2.43
CA LEU A 250 -0.93 12.38 1.18
C LEU A 250 -0.07 11.31 0.50
N ALA A 251 0.67 10.52 1.27
CA ALA A 251 1.47 9.43 0.74
C ALA A 251 0.62 8.34 0.09
N VAL A 252 -0.53 7.99 0.68
CA VAL A 252 -1.49 7.05 0.09
C VAL A 252 -2.05 7.60 -1.22
N LYS A 253 -2.40 8.89 -1.29
CA LYS A 253 -2.85 9.55 -2.53
C LYS A 253 -1.76 9.47 -3.61
N ASN A 254 -0.55 9.92 -3.30
CA ASN A 254 0.58 9.89 -4.23
C ASN A 254 0.90 8.47 -4.73
N PHE A 255 0.83 7.48 -3.83
CA PHE A 255 1.05 6.09 -4.21
C PHE A 255 -0.04 5.55 -5.15
N ARG A 256 -1.31 5.92 -4.97
CA ARG A 256 -2.38 5.57 -5.91
C ARG A 256 -2.11 6.16 -7.30
N GLU A 257 -1.71 7.42 -7.38
CA GLU A 257 -1.36 8.07 -8.66
C GLU A 257 -0.21 7.33 -9.37
N ILE A 258 0.81 6.88 -8.64
CA ILE A 258 1.92 6.08 -9.19
C ILE A 258 1.42 4.72 -9.74
N LEU A 259 0.58 4.00 -8.98
CA LEU A 259 0.03 2.72 -9.42
C LEU A 259 -0.85 2.89 -10.67
N GLU A 260 -1.61 3.97 -10.72
CA GLU A 260 -2.46 4.30 -11.84
C GLU A 260 -1.68 4.67 -13.09
N GLY A 261 -0.65 5.52 -12.96
CA GLY A 261 0.25 5.85 -14.07
C GLY A 261 0.94 4.60 -14.61
N ARG A 262 1.30 3.66 -13.74
CA ARG A 262 1.88 2.36 -14.14
C ARG A 262 0.88 1.48 -14.89
N ARG A 263 -0.39 1.41 -14.45
CA ARG A 263 -1.42 0.65 -15.17
C ARG A 263 -1.69 1.22 -16.56
N ILE A 264 -1.66 2.55 -16.70
CA ILE A 264 -1.78 3.22 -18.00
C ILE A 264 -0.57 2.88 -18.88
N ALA A 265 0.66 3.04 -18.36
CA ALA A 265 1.88 2.73 -19.11
C ALA A 265 2.00 1.25 -19.49
N GLU A 266 1.54 0.31 -18.64
CA GLU A 266 1.50 -1.12 -18.94
C GLU A 266 0.43 -1.46 -19.99
N ALA A 267 -0.72 -0.75 -19.99
CA ALA A 267 -1.72 -0.85 -21.05
C ALA A 267 -1.22 -0.29 -22.39
N GLU A 268 -0.47 0.82 -22.35
CA GLU A 268 0.19 1.41 -23.53
C GLU A 268 1.34 0.53 -24.05
N ALA A 269 2.18 -0.03 -23.17
CA ALA A 269 3.32 -0.87 -23.57
C ALA A 269 2.90 -2.27 -24.06
N SER A 270 1.72 -2.77 -23.64
CA SER A 270 1.14 -4.00 -24.18
C SER A 270 0.49 -3.81 -25.56
N HIS A 271 0.36 -2.56 -26.01
CA HIS A 271 -0.11 -2.18 -27.34
C HIS A 271 0.94 -1.29 -28.02
N PRO A 272 2.07 -1.86 -28.48
CA PRO A 272 3.16 -1.09 -29.07
C PRO A 272 2.68 -0.49 -30.41
N GLU A 273 2.42 0.81 -30.41
CA GLU A 273 2.18 1.68 -31.59
C GLU A 273 1.43 1.04 -32.77
N GLU A 274 0.11 0.94 -32.67
CA GLU A 274 -0.80 1.10 -33.81
C GLU A 274 -2.00 1.96 -33.36
N ASP A 275 -2.03 3.20 -33.86
CA ASP A 275 -3.02 4.27 -33.72
C ASP A 275 -3.31 4.89 -32.34
N ALA A 276 -3.55 6.21 -32.36
CA ALA A 276 -4.15 6.94 -31.25
C ALA A 276 -5.32 6.13 -30.68
N ASN A 277 -5.40 5.97 -29.34
CA ASN A 277 -6.46 5.19 -28.70
C ASN A 277 -7.78 5.41 -29.44
N PRO A 278 -8.29 4.38 -30.14
CA PRO A 278 -9.38 4.55 -31.09
C PRO A 278 -10.63 5.03 -30.37
N ALA A 279 -10.71 4.81 -29.05
CA ALA A 279 -11.77 5.28 -28.17
C ALA A 279 -11.48 6.64 -27.53
N LYS A 280 -12.50 7.52 -27.49
CA LYS A 280 -12.46 8.77 -26.72
C LYS A 280 -13.71 8.93 -25.88
N VAL A 281 -13.58 9.70 -24.81
CA VAL A 281 -14.73 10.28 -24.12
C VAL A 281 -14.86 11.71 -24.66
N GLU A 282 -15.90 11.95 -25.44
CA GLU A 282 -16.11 13.23 -26.16
C GLU A 282 -16.70 14.29 -25.24
N HIS A 283 -17.66 13.88 -24.40
CA HIS A 283 -18.40 14.79 -23.55
C HIS A 283 -18.91 14.08 -22.29
N VAL A 284 -18.89 14.78 -21.16
CA VAL A 284 -19.48 14.30 -19.90
C VAL A 284 -20.32 15.41 -19.29
N GLU A 285 -21.57 15.10 -18.98
CA GLU A 285 -22.51 15.99 -18.32
C GLU A 285 -22.97 15.37 -17.00
N LEU A 286 -23.16 16.26 -16.02
CA LEU A 286 -23.74 15.93 -14.74
C LEU A 286 -24.98 16.81 -14.54
N GLU A 287 -26.10 16.16 -14.24
CA GLU A 287 -27.37 16.80 -13.97
C GLU A 287 -27.92 16.32 -12.62
N ILE A 288 -28.45 17.26 -11.84
CA ILE A 288 -29.18 17.00 -10.61
C ILE A 288 -30.64 17.35 -10.90
N PRO A 289 -31.51 16.35 -11.16
CA PRO A 289 -32.90 16.61 -11.55
C PRO A 289 -33.61 17.52 -10.53
N GLY A 290 -34.21 18.61 -11.02
CA GLY A 290 -34.93 19.58 -10.19
C GLY A 290 -34.07 20.71 -9.62
N ARG A 291 -32.77 20.76 -9.93
CA ARG A 291 -31.86 21.86 -9.55
C ARG A 291 -31.26 22.59 -10.74
N ALA A 292 -30.82 23.82 -10.53
CA ALA A 292 -30.08 24.55 -11.55
C ALA A 292 -28.64 24.01 -11.70
N PRO A 293 -28.03 24.08 -12.90
CA PRO A 293 -26.65 23.65 -13.09
C PRO A 293 -25.70 24.38 -12.12
N GLY A 294 -24.89 23.61 -11.39
CA GLY A 294 -23.89 24.13 -10.45
C GLY A 294 -24.40 24.34 -9.02
N GLU A 295 -25.67 24.07 -8.72
CA GLU A 295 -26.15 24.01 -7.34
C GLU A 295 -25.58 22.79 -6.60
N GLU A 296 -25.39 22.94 -5.28
CA GLU A 296 -24.93 21.85 -4.42
C GLU A 296 -25.98 20.73 -4.35
N HIS A 297 -25.49 19.50 -4.24
CA HIS A 297 -26.29 18.29 -4.12
C HIS A 297 -26.71 18.12 -2.65
N HIS A 298 -27.95 17.74 -2.37
CA HIS A 298 -28.37 17.39 -1.00
C HIS A 298 -28.52 15.88 -0.85
N HIS A 299 -28.52 15.42 0.40
CA HIS A 299 -28.78 14.03 0.72
C HIS A 299 -30.07 13.51 0.08
N GLY A 300 -29.97 12.43 -0.69
CA GLY A 300 -31.11 11.77 -1.32
C GLY A 300 -31.56 12.40 -2.64
N ASP A 301 -30.85 13.43 -3.14
CA ASP A 301 -31.07 13.90 -4.51
C ASP A 301 -30.66 12.80 -5.50
N ASP A 302 -31.32 12.78 -6.66
CA ASP A 302 -30.91 11.96 -7.80
C ASP A 302 -29.64 12.54 -8.43
N LEU A 303 -28.85 11.69 -9.08
CA LEU A 303 -27.72 12.09 -9.89
C LEU A 303 -27.82 11.44 -11.26
N VAL A 304 -27.78 12.26 -12.31
CA VAL A 304 -27.74 11.79 -13.70
C VAL A 304 -26.38 12.13 -14.30
N VAL A 305 -25.68 11.10 -14.77
CA VAL A 305 -24.40 11.23 -15.47
C VAL A 305 -24.61 10.79 -16.92
N ARG A 306 -24.27 11.65 -17.88
CA ARG A 306 -24.25 11.31 -19.31
C ARG A 306 -22.84 11.38 -19.82
N ALA A 307 -22.38 10.33 -20.49
CA ALA A 307 -21.10 10.33 -21.17
C ALA A 307 -21.26 9.90 -22.62
N THR A 308 -20.66 10.67 -23.53
CA THR A 308 -20.56 10.34 -24.95
C THR A 308 -19.20 9.71 -25.22
N PHE A 309 -19.21 8.48 -25.69
CA PHE A 309 -18.02 7.74 -26.10
C PHE A 309 -17.95 7.70 -27.62
N SER A 310 -16.75 7.84 -28.18
CA SER A 310 -16.49 7.57 -29.58
C SER A 310 -15.48 6.44 -29.74
N HIS A 311 -15.53 5.72 -30.85
CA HIS A 311 -14.54 4.72 -31.25
C HIS A 311 -14.36 4.74 -32.78
N SER A 312 -13.11 4.71 -33.27
CA SER A 312 -12.84 4.71 -34.72
C SER A 312 -13.31 3.42 -35.41
N ASP A 313 -13.13 2.27 -34.77
CA ASP A 313 -13.69 0.98 -35.21
C ASP A 313 -15.09 0.70 -34.64
N VAL A 314 -15.77 -0.27 -35.24
CA VAL A 314 -17.04 -0.80 -34.72
C VAL A 314 -16.77 -1.76 -33.56
N LEU A 315 -17.29 -1.45 -32.37
CA LEU A 315 -17.28 -2.39 -31.24
C LEU A 315 -18.60 -3.16 -31.20
N PRO A 316 -18.62 -4.46 -31.53
CA PRO A 316 -19.84 -5.26 -31.53
C PRO A 316 -20.41 -5.44 -30.12
N GLU A 317 -19.54 -5.54 -29.12
CA GLU A 317 -19.88 -5.63 -27.71
C GLU A 317 -18.93 -4.74 -26.91
N TRP A 318 -19.50 -3.98 -25.98
CA TRP A 318 -18.76 -3.04 -25.14
C TRP A 318 -19.52 -2.80 -23.84
N ARG A 319 -18.83 -2.24 -22.86
CA ARG A 319 -19.37 -1.85 -21.55
C ARG A 319 -18.97 -0.43 -21.25
N ALA A 320 -19.77 0.22 -20.44
CA ALA A 320 -19.41 1.50 -19.85
C ALA A 320 -19.69 1.48 -18.35
N GLY A 321 -19.13 2.42 -17.64
CA GLY A 321 -19.41 2.57 -16.23
C GLY A 321 -18.93 3.89 -15.66
N ILE A 322 -19.34 4.12 -14.43
CA ILE A 322 -19.00 5.29 -13.64
C ILE A 322 -18.41 4.87 -12.31
N LYS A 323 -17.52 5.71 -11.79
CA LYS A 323 -16.98 5.61 -10.44
C LYS A 323 -17.01 6.98 -9.79
N ILE A 324 -17.49 7.05 -8.56
CA ILE A 324 -17.53 8.25 -7.75
C ILE A 324 -16.52 8.10 -6.62
N GLU A 325 -15.63 9.07 -6.49
CA GLU A 325 -14.64 9.14 -5.42
C GLU A 325 -14.81 10.44 -4.65
N ASN A 326 -14.47 10.44 -3.36
CA ASN A 326 -14.39 11.67 -2.59
C ASN A 326 -13.06 12.42 -2.87
N HIS A 327 -12.91 13.63 -2.35
CA HIS A 327 -11.64 14.40 -2.37
C HIS A 327 -10.40 13.70 -1.78
N LEU A 328 -10.61 12.58 -1.08
CA LEU A 328 -9.59 11.70 -0.49
C LEU A 328 -9.17 10.56 -1.44
N GLY A 329 -9.78 10.48 -2.63
CA GLY A 329 -9.61 9.38 -3.58
C GLY A 329 -10.15 8.04 -3.06
N HIS A 330 -11.01 8.05 -2.04
CA HIS A 330 -11.71 6.85 -1.61
C HIS A 330 -12.92 6.62 -2.51
N PRO A 331 -13.12 5.39 -3.02
CA PRO A 331 -14.31 5.05 -3.79
C PRO A 331 -15.55 5.15 -2.90
N ALA A 332 -16.46 6.03 -3.29
CA ALA A 332 -17.76 6.20 -2.64
C ALA A 332 -18.84 5.35 -3.31
N PHE A 333 -18.79 5.25 -4.65
CA PHE A 333 -19.71 4.45 -5.44
C PHE A 333 -19.05 4.02 -6.76
N GLY A 334 -19.52 2.93 -7.36
CA GLY A 334 -19.11 2.55 -8.71
C GLY A 334 -20.06 1.53 -9.29
N VAL A 335 -20.38 1.70 -10.57
CA VAL A 335 -21.26 0.78 -11.30
C VAL A 335 -20.84 0.66 -12.75
N ASP A 336 -21.06 -0.51 -13.34
CA ASP A 336 -20.87 -0.76 -14.78
C ASP A 336 -22.07 -1.48 -15.41
N SER A 337 -22.06 -1.56 -16.74
CA SER A 337 -23.13 -2.21 -17.50
C SER A 337 -23.31 -3.70 -17.18
N ARG A 338 -22.25 -4.39 -16.71
CA ARG A 338 -22.36 -5.80 -16.31
C ARG A 338 -23.16 -5.94 -15.02
N GLN A 339 -22.88 -5.09 -14.03
CA GLN A 339 -23.59 -5.09 -12.75
C GLN A 339 -25.06 -4.69 -12.92
N LEU A 340 -25.34 -3.77 -13.85
CA LEU A 340 -26.70 -3.36 -14.23
C LEU A 340 -27.38 -4.29 -15.23
N GLN A 341 -26.70 -5.36 -15.68
CA GLN A 341 -27.21 -6.32 -16.66
C GLN A 341 -27.74 -5.64 -17.94
N THR A 342 -27.08 -4.57 -18.35
CA THR A 342 -27.44 -3.75 -19.50
C THR A 342 -26.56 -4.11 -20.68
N THR A 343 -27.18 -4.33 -21.84
CA THR A 343 -26.50 -4.62 -23.10
C THR A 343 -26.65 -3.43 -24.03
N HIS A 344 -25.53 -2.91 -24.51
CA HIS A 344 -25.50 -1.81 -25.47
C HIS A 344 -25.60 -2.32 -26.91
N ALA A 345 -26.16 -1.49 -27.80
CA ALA A 345 -26.03 -1.73 -29.23
C ALA A 345 -24.57 -1.56 -29.67
N PRO A 346 -24.12 -2.21 -30.75
CA PRO A 346 -22.75 -2.03 -31.25
C PRO A 346 -22.36 -0.55 -31.39
N LEU A 347 -21.22 -0.16 -30.83
CA LEU A 347 -20.72 1.21 -30.95
C LEU A 347 -20.22 1.43 -32.38
N ARG A 348 -20.84 2.37 -33.10
CA ARG A 348 -20.49 2.74 -34.48
C ARG A 348 -20.22 4.24 -34.54
N GLY A 349 -18.96 4.63 -34.43
CA GLY A 349 -18.62 6.06 -34.36
C GLY A 349 -18.79 6.59 -32.93
N SER A 350 -20.00 6.94 -32.50
CA SER A 350 -20.24 7.49 -31.15
C SER A 350 -21.55 7.04 -30.52
N ALA A 351 -21.58 6.82 -29.21
CA ALA A 351 -22.79 6.55 -28.45
C ALA A 351 -22.80 7.30 -27.12
N THR A 352 -24.00 7.66 -26.65
CA THR A 352 -24.17 8.29 -25.34
C THR A 352 -24.86 7.34 -24.38
N VAL A 353 -24.25 7.19 -23.20
CA VAL A 353 -24.76 6.37 -22.10
C VAL A 353 -25.18 7.30 -20.97
N GLU A 354 -26.37 7.05 -20.42
CA GLU A 354 -26.92 7.75 -19.27
C GLU A 354 -27.00 6.79 -18.08
N TRP A 355 -26.40 7.17 -16.96
CA TRP A 355 -26.60 6.53 -15.66
C TRP A 355 -27.44 7.43 -14.79
N ARG A 356 -28.50 6.86 -14.21
CA ARG A 356 -29.32 7.52 -13.19
C ARG A 356 -29.14 6.81 -11.86
N LEU A 357 -28.62 7.53 -10.88
CA LEU A 357 -28.50 7.12 -9.49
C LEU A 357 -29.64 7.77 -8.70
N GLU A 358 -30.53 6.96 -8.14
CA GLU A 358 -31.70 7.41 -7.39
C GLU A 358 -31.41 7.42 -5.88
N ASP A 359 -31.89 8.43 -5.16
CA ASP A 359 -31.70 8.56 -3.70
C ASP A 359 -30.21 8.45 -3.29
N LEU A 360 -29.35 9.32 -3.86
CA LEU A 360 -27.91 9.26 -3.60
C LEU A 360 -27.58 9.86 -2.22
N ARG A 361 -27.30 8.99 -1.25
CA ARG A 361 -27.01 9.36 0.15
C ARG A 361 -25.51 9.37 0.47
N LEU A 362 -24.77 10.22 -0.22
CA LEU A 362 -23.36 10.46 0.08
C LEU A 362 -23.21 11.38 1.30
N GLY A 363 -22.10 11.31 2.02
CA GLY A 363 -21.76 12.26 3.08
C GLY A 363 -21.46 13.65 2.53
N GLY A 364 -21.43 14.67 3.38
CA GLY A 364 -21.04 16.03 2.99
C GLY A 364 -19.63 16.08 2.39
N GLY A 365 -19.43 16.92 1.37
CA GLY A 365 -18.12 17.20 0.79
C GLY A 365 -18.03 17.06 -0.73
N GLN A 366 -16.80 17.19 -1.25
CA GLN A 366 -16.53 17.20 -2.68
C GLN A 366 -16.30 15.77 -3.23
N TYR A 367 -16.92 15.50 -4.37
CA TYR A 367 -16.85 14.24 -5.09
C TYR A 367 -16.47 14.44 -6.57
N PHE A 368 -15.80 13.43 -7.12
CA PHE A 368 -15.30 13.37 -8.48
C PHE A 368 -15.90 12.15 -9.18
N VAL A 369 -16.40 12.36 -10.40
CA VAL A 369 -16.96 11.31 -11.25
C VAL A 369 -15.94 10.95 -12.32
N HIS A 370 -15.63 9.66 -12.38
CA HIS A 370 -14.81 9.05 -13.43
C HIS A 370 -15.73 8.23 -14.33
N VAL A 371 -15.53 8.31 -15.65
CA VAL A 371 -16.28 7.51 -16.63
C VAL A 371 -15.35 6.66 -17.45
N PHE A 372 -15.80 5.47 -17.86
CA PHE A 372 -14.96 4.58 -18.66
C PHE A 372 -15.74 3.78 -19.69
N LEU A 373 -15.02 3.38 -20.73
CA LEU A 373 -15.39 2.39 -21.74
C LEU A 373 -14.53 1.14 -21.54
N ALA A 374 -15.12 -0.05 -21.62
CA ALA A 374 -14.43 -1.31 -21.44
C ALA A 374 -14.89 -2.40 -22.42
N LYS A 375 -14.03 -3.37 -22.68
CA LYS A 375 -14.34 -4.60 -23.41
C LYS A 375 -15.26 -5.52 -22.57
N PRO A 376 -15.93 -6.52 -23.17
CA PRO A 376 -16.77 -7.48 -22.45
C PRO A 376 -16.03 -8.32 -21.38
N ASN A 377 -14.72 -8.48 -21.50
CA ASN A 377 -13.88 -9.14 -20.49
C ASN A 377 -13.61 -8.25 -19.24
N GLY A 378 -14.03 -6.98 -19.24
CA GLY A 378 -13.80 -6.01 -18.16
C GLY A 378 -12.52 -5.19 -18.30
N GLU A 379 -11.76 -5.37 -19.38
CA GLU A 379 -10.57 -4.58 -19.69
C GLU A 379 -10.96 -3.18 -20.18
N HIS A 380 -10.45 -2.13 -19.53
CA HIS A 380 -10.76 -0.75 -19.93
C HIS A 380 -10.11 -0.41 -21.27
N ILE A 381 -10.87 0.23 -22.16
CA ILE A 381 -10.40 0.79 -23.44
C ILE A 381 -10.04 2.27 -23.26
N VAL A 382 -10.92 3.05 -22.59
CA VAL A 382 -10.63 4.44 -22.21
C VAL A 382 -11.25 4.76 -20.85
N ILE A 383 -10.57 5.61 -20.08
CA ILE A 383 -11.02 6.13 -18.80
C ILE A 383 -10.81 7.63 -18.82
N GLN A 384 -11.87 8.42 -18.61
CA GLN A 384 -11.73 9.84 -18.31
C GLN A 384 -11.90 10.04 -16.80
N ARG A 385 -10.80 10.43 -16.15
CA ARG A 385 -10.78 10.73 -14.72
C ARG A 385 -11.21 12.16 -14.45
N GLU A 386 -11.82 12.36 -13.28
CA GLU A 386 -12.36 13.65 -12.84
C GLU A 386 -13.19 14.34 -13.95
N ALA A 387 -13.93 13.53 -14.71
CA ALA A 387 -14.68 13.97 -15.87
C ALA A 387 -15.78 14.97 -15.48
N ALA A 388 -16.31 14.83 -14.26
CA ALA A 388 -17.15 15.81 -13.63
C ALA A 388 -16.88 15.86 -12.12
N ARG A 389 -17.34 16.92 -11.46
CA ARG A 389 -17.30 17.08 -10.01
C ARG A 389 -18.62 17.64 -9.50
N PHE A 390 -18.97 17.29 -8.27
CA PHE A 390 -20.09 17.87 -7.54
C PHE A 390 -19.76 17.96 -6.05
N VAL A 391 -20.50 18.81 -5.34
CA VAL A 391 -20.38 18.99 -3.89
C VAL A 391 -21.69 18.60 -3.26
N VAL A 392 -21.64 17.78 -2.21
CA VAL A 392 -22.79 17.46 -1.36
C VAL A 392 -22.76 18.41 -0.17
N GLN A 393 -23.85 19.14 0.05
CA GLN A 393 -23.97 20.08 1.16
C GLN A 393 -23.88 19.33 2.50
N ASP A 394 -23.11 19.90 3.43
CA ASP A 394 -22.94 19.34 4.77
C ASP A 394 -24.16 19.70 5.63
N GLU A 395 -25.01 18.72 5.93
CA GLU A 395 -25.99 18.84 7.01
C GLU A 395 -25.37 18.18 8.24
N ASP A 396 -25.13 18.97 9.30
CA ASP A 396 -24.51 18.54 10.55
C ASP A 396 -24.98 17.12 10.94
N THR A 397 -24.06 16.16 10.91
CA THR A 397 -24.17 14.72 11.20
C THR A 397 -24.35 13.76 10.02
N GLN A 398 -23.23 13.30 9.41
CA GLN A 398 -22.85 11.87 9.28
C GLN A 398 -21.86 11.59 8.12
N SER A 399 -20.91 10.69 8.36
CA SER A 399 -20.07 10.03 7.34
C SER A 399 -20.43 8.54 7.27
N GLY A 400 -20.69 7.98 6.08
CA GLY A 400 -21.11 6.58 5.92
C GLY A 400 -20.95 6.00 4.51
N ILE A 401 -21.32 4.72 4.35
CA ILE A 401 -21.37 3.98 3.07
C ILE A 401 -22.77 4.14 2.48
N ALA A 402 -22.87 4.58 1.22
CA ALA A 402 -24.14 4.80 0.55
C ALA A 402 -24.59 3.58 -0.26
N TRP A 403 -25.88 3.25 -0.22
CA TRP A 403 -26.53 2.35 -1.17
C TRP A 403 -27.55 3.15 -1.98
N THR A 404 -27.49 3.04 -3.31
CA THR A 404 -28.38 3.74 -4.24
C THR A 404 -28.88 2.75 -5.29
N ARG A 405 -30.11 2.96 -5.77
CA ARG A 405 -30.62 2.23 -6.93
C ARG A 405 -30.10 2.92 -8.17
N SER A 406 -29.52 2.16 -9.09
CA SER A 406 -28.98 2.70 -10.34
C SER A 406 -29.60 2.04 -11.56
N THR A 407 -29.82 2.82 -12.60
CA THR A 407 -30.23 2.34 -13.93
C THR A 407 -29.34 2.94 -14.99
N GLU A 408 -29.17 2.22 -16.10
CA GLU A 408 -28.36 2.65 -17.24
C GLU A 408 -29.17 2.47 -18.53
N ARG A 409 -29.03 3.40 -19.47
CA ARG A 409 -29.54 3.25 -20.82
C ARG A 409 -28.68 3.97 -21.85
N GLN A 410 -28.62 3.40 -23.05
CA GLN A 410 -28.06 4.08 -24.23
C GLN A 410 -29.12 5.00 -24.85
N ILE A 411 -28.81 6.28 -25.01
CA ILE A 411 -29.76 7.32 -25.48
C ILE A 411 -29.45 7.89 -26.88
N GLY A 412 -28.33 7.50 -27.48
CA GLY A 412 -27.95 7.85 -28.86
C GLY A 412 -26.96 6.82 -29.43
N ALA A 413 -27.11 6.50 -30.72
CA ALA A 413 -26.33 5.50 -31.45
C ALA A 413 -25.87 6.03 -32.81
#